data_AF-A0A7X8YVF9-F1
#
_entry.id   AF-A0A7X8YVF9-F1
#
_cell.length_a   1.000
_cell.length_b   1.000
_cell.length_c   1.000
_cell.angle_alpha   90.00
_cell.angle_beta   90.00
_cell.angle_gamma   90.00
#
_symmetry.space_group_name_H-M   'P 1'
#
loop_
_entity.id
_entity.type
_entity.pdbx_description
1 polymer ?
#
loop_
_entity_poly.entity_id
_entity_poly.type
_entity_poly.pdbx_seq_one_letter_code
_entity_poly.pdbx_strand_id
1 'polypeptide(L)'
;MDAERPLMDMGFTGERFPAGAHVCLIYESEEERRDLMSKFLEAGLRDGEKVLYLTDVMRPGEVLDWLSDLGVELPAGADSNRFTVTEAEPVYCPGGEFRPEQMFEF
;
A
#
# COMPACT_ATOMS: atom_id res chain seq x y z
N MET A 1 -0.85 1.14 -30.09
CA MET A 1 -1.07 -0.27 -29.72
C MET A 1 -1.12 -0.29 -28.22
N ASP A 2 -2.29 -0.59 -27.65
CA ASP A 2 -2.39 -0.82 -26.20
C ASP A 2 -1.61 -2.09 -25.91
N ALA A 3 -0.45 -1.95 -25.28
CA ALA A 3 0.27 -3.10 -24.77
C ALA A 3 -0.59 -3.71 -23.65
N GLU A 4 -0.82 -5.02 -23.71
CA GLU A 4 -1.58 -5.73 -22.69
C GLU A 4 -0.88 -5.52 -21.33
N ARG A 5 -1.60 -4.91 -20.38
CA ARG A 5 -1.03 -4.55 -19.08
C ARG A 5 -0.73 -5.84 -18.29
N PRO A 6 0.42 -5.93 -17.60
CA PRO A 6 0.73 -7.10 -16.80
C PRO A 6 -0.33 -7.28 -15.71
N LEU A 7 -0.59 -8.55 -15.38
CA LEU A 7 -1.52 -8.92 -14.32
C LEU A 7 -0.75 -9.02 -12.99
N MET A 8 -1.31 -8.44 -11.93
CA MET A 8 -0.75 -8.37 -10.59
C MET A 8 -1.42 -9.36 -9.64
N ASP A 9 -0.62 -9.91 -8.72
CA ASP A 9 -1.12 -10.54 -7.50
C ASP A 9 -1.52 -9.44 -6.52
N MET A 10 -2.70 -9.55 -5.92
CA MET A 10 -3.10 -8.64 -4.85
C MET A 10 -2.95 -9.29 -3.46
N GLY A 11 -2.59 -10.57 -3.37
CA GLY A 11 -2.34 -11.29 -2.11
C GLY A 11 -3.57 -11.68 -1.30
N PHE A 12 -4.67 -10.92 -1.38
CA PHE A 12 -5.90 -11.16 -0.61
C PHE A 12 -6.99 -11.94 -1.37
N THR A 13 -6.78 -12.25 -2.65
CA THR A 13 -7.71 -13.04 -3.49
C THR A 13 -6.93 -13.85 -4.53
N GLY A 14 -7.55 -14.90 -5.07
CA GLY A 14 -6.99 -15.67 -6.19
C GLY A 14 -7.15 -14.99 -7.56
N GLU A 15 -7.94 -13.91 -7.64
CA GLU A 15 -8.10 -13.11 -8.84
C GLU A 15 -6.87 -12.24 -9.12
N ARG A 16 -6.52 -12.11 -10.40
CA ARG A 16 -5.41 -11.27 -10.87
C ARG A 16 -5.96 -9.99 -11.50
N PHE A 17 -5.30 -8.87 -11.27
CA PHE A 17 -5.80 -7.56 -11.73
C PHE A 17 -4.82 -6.91 -12.71
N PRO A 18 -5.30 -6.18 -13.73
CA PRO A 18 -4.40 -5.41 -14.60
C PRO A 18 -3.63 -4.35 -13.83
N ALA A 19 -2.38 -4.10 -14.21
CA ALA A 19 -1.59 -3.02 -13.66
C ALA A 19 -2.32 -1.67 -13.71
N GLY A 20 -2.27 -0.93 -12.60
CA GLY A 20 -2.99 0.33 -12.42
C GLY A 20 -4.48 0.17 -12.08
N ALA A 21 -4.94 -1.03 -11.71
CA ALA A 21 -6.26 -1.20 -11.13
C ALA A 21 -6.38 -0.49 -9.78
N HIS A 22 -7.57 0.04 -9.50
CA HIS A 22 -7.95 0.54 -8.19
C HIS A 22 -8.98 -0.41 -7.57
N VAL A 23 -8.77 -0.79 -6.32
CA VAL A 23 -9.67 -1.70 -5.60
C VAL A 23 -10.16 -0.99 -4.34
N CYS A 24 -11.48 -0.82 -4.21
CA CYS A 24 -12.11 -0.41 -2.96
C CYS A 24 -12.48 -1.67 -2.17
N LEU A 25 -11.92 -1.83 -0.98
CA LEU A 25 -12.23 -2.95 -0.09
C LEU A 25 -13.14 -2.47 1.04
N ILE A 26 -14.25 -3.16 1.25
CA ILE A 26 -15.15 -2.97 2.38
C ILE A 26 -14.82 -4.06 3.40
N TYR A 27 -14.67 -3.70 4.66
CA TYR A 27 -14.34 -4.59 5.77
C TYR A 27 -15.26 -4.28 6.96
N GLU A 28 -15.44 -5.26 7.83
CA GLU A 28 -16.33 -5.17 9.00
C GLU A 28 -15.57 -4.97 10.31
N SER A 29 -14.26 -5.21 10.31
CA SER A 29 -13.42 -5.10 11.51
C SER A 29 -11.99 -4.63 11.20
N GLU A 30 -11.32 -4.08 12.21
CA GLU A 30 -9.89 -3.76 12.09
C GLU A 30 -9.01 -4.99 11.94
N GLU A 31 -9.41 -6.14 12.47
CA GLU A 31 -8.70 -7.40 12.28
C GLU A 31 -8.73 -7.82 10.81
N GLU A 32 -9.91 -7.80 10.18
CA GLU A 32 -10.07 -8.08 8.75
C GLU A 32 -9.30 -7.07 7.90
N ARG A 33 -9.38 -5.77 8.23
CA ARG A 33 -8.64 -4.73 7.51
C ARG A 33 -7.14 -4.99 7.55
N ARG A 34 -6.59 -5.34 8.71
CA ARG A 34 -5.15 -5.61 8.88
C ARG A 34 -4.72 -6.87 8.14
N ASP A 35 -5.51 -7.94 8.20
CA ASP A 35 -5.24 -9.18 7.45
C ASP A 35 -5.26 -8.96 5.91
N LEU A 36 -6.24 -8.20 5.41
CA LEU A 36 -6.29 -7.85 3.98
C LEU A 36 -5.11 -6.98 3.56
N MET A 37 -4.77 -5.97 4.37
CA MET A 37 -3.67 -5.06 4.07
C MET A 37 -2.30 -5.74 4.18
N SER A 38 -2.07 -6.61 5.17
CA SER A 38 -0.80 -7.34 5.28
C SER A 38 -0.54 -8.18 4.03
N LYS A 39 -1.55 -8.94 3.58
CA LYS A 39 -1.46 -9.77 2.37
C LYS A 39 -1.15 -8.96 1.12
N PHE A 40 -1.78 -7.80 0.96
CA PHE A 40 -1.52 -6.91 -0.18
C PHE A 40 -0.09 -6.38 -0.18
N LEU A 41 0.40 -5.89 0.96
CA LEU A 41 1.73 -5.34 1.10
C LEU A 41 2.80 -6.43 0.91
N GLU A 42 2.59 -7.61 1.50
CA GLU A 42 3.46 -8.78 1.32
C GLU A 42 3.56 -9.23 -0.13
N ALA A 43 2.45 -9.20 -0.88
CA ALA A 43 2.45 -9.54 -2.30
C ALA A 43 3.36 -8.61 -3.10
N GLY A 44 3.23 -7.29 -2.92
CA GLY A 44 4.10 -6.31 -3.58
C GLY A 44 5.57 -6.45 -3.17
N LEU A 45 5.85 -6.67 -1.88
CA LEU A 45 7.22 -6.88 -1.39
C LEU A 45 7.86 -8.14 -2.00
N ARG A 46 7.12 -9.26 -2.00
CA ARG A 46 7.52 -10.55 -2.59
C ARG A 46 7.82 -10.41 -4.08
N ASP A 47 7.03 -9.63 -4.80
CA ASP A 47 7.16 -9.46 -6.26
C ASP A 47 8.18 -8.38 -6.66
N GLY A 48 8.94 -7.83 -5.71
CA GLY A 48 10.03 -6.90 -6.02
C GLY A 48 9.58 -5.44 -6.15
N GLU A 49 8.33 -5.12 -5.82
CA GLU A 49 7.75 -3.80 -6.02
C GLU A 49 8.20 -2.78 -4.97
N LYS A 50 7.94 -1.50 -5.25
CA LYS A 50 7.95 -0.42 -4.26
C LYS A 50 6.55 -0.30 -3.68
N VAL A 51 6.44 -0.40 -2.36
CA VAL A 51 5.19 -0.42 -1.62
C VAL A 51 5.07 0.86 -0.78
N LEU A 52 3.95 1.55 -0.94
CA LEU A 52 3.63 2.79 -0.24
C LEU A 52 2.29 2.62 0.50
N TYR A 53 2.30 2.85 1.80
CA TYR A 53 1.11 2.91 2.64
C TYR A 53 0.89 4.35 3.12
N LEU A 54 -0.23 4.93 2.71
CA LEU A 54 -0.66 6.27 3.12
C LEU A 54 -1.76 6.13 4.18
N THR A 55 -1.43 6.45 5.43
CA THR A 55 -2.35 6.33 6.57
C THR A 55 -3.03 7.65 6.88
N ASP A 56 -4.36 7.65 7.05
CA ASP A 56 -5.17 8.81 7.41
C ASP A 56 -5.73 8.73 8.85
N VAL A 57 -5.92 7.52 9.37
CA VAL A 57 -6.48 7.28 10.71
C VAL A 57 -5.40 6.97 11.75
N MET A 58 -4.39 6.17 11.40
CA MET A 58 -3.33 5.71 12.31
C MET A 58 -2.03 6.49 12.11
N ARG A 59 -1.20 6.56 13.13
CA ARG A 59 0.18 7.06 12.97
C ARG A 59 1.01 6.02 12.21
N PRO A 60 2.02 6.44 11.40
CA PRO A 60 2.87 5.50 10.68
C PRO A 60 3.51 4.42 11.55
N GLY A 61 3.92 4.76 12.79
CA GLY A 61 4.47 3.79 13.75
C GLY A 61 3.48 2.70 14.13
N GLU A 62 2.20 3.03 14.33
CA GLU A 62 1.15 2.06 14.67
C GLU A 62 0.91 1.07 13.52
N VAL A 63 1.09 1.53 12.28
CA VAL A 63 1.04 0.67 11.09
C VAL A 63 2.19 -0.33 11.06
N LEU A 64 3.41 0.14 11.35
CA LEU A 64 4.58 -0.72 11.43
C LEU A 64 4.44 -1.77 12.54
N ASP A 65 3.90 -1.37 13.70
CA ASP A 65 3.69 -2.26 14.84
C ASP A 65 2.76 -3.43 14.47
N TRP A 66 1.56 -3.16 13.92
CA TRP A 66 0.63 -4.24 13.61
C TRP A 66 1.08 -5.10 12.41
N LEU A 67 1.86 -4.55 11.48
CA LEU A 67 2.48 -5.33 10.40
C LEU A 67 3.50 -6.32 10.98
N SER A 68 4.32 -5.88 11.93
CA SER A 68 5.26 -6.74 12.63
C SER A 68 4.54 -7.81 13.46
N ASP A 69 3.44 -7.47 14.13
CA ASP A 69 2.64 -8.41 14.92
C ASP A 69 2.03 -9.53 14.04
N LEU A 70 1.69 -9.21 12.79
CA LEU A 70 1.22 -10.18 11.79
C LEU A 70 2.33 -10.96 11.09
N GLY A 71 3.60 -10.65 11.39
CA GLY A 71 4.76 -11.36 10.84
C GLY A 71 5.20 -10.90 9.45
N VAL A 72 4.78 -9.70 9.01
CA VAL A 72 5.20 -9.14 7.73
C VAL A 72 6.69 -8.79 7.78
N GLU A 73 7.49 -9.38 6.90
CA GLU A 73 8.92 -9.08 6.78
C GLU A 73 9.16 -7.78 6.02
N LEU A 74 9.44 -6.70 6.74
CA LEU A 74 9.72 -5.39 6.15
C LEU A 74 11.16 -5.29 5.59
N PRO A 75 11.37 -4.65 4.42
CA PRO A 75 12.70 -4.43 3.87
C PRO A 75 13.60 -3.64 4.82
N ALA A 76 14.87 -4.04 4.90
CA ALA A 76 15.88 -3.41 5.74
C ALA A 76 17.17 -3.11 4.97
N GLY A 77 18.04 -2.28 5.55
CA GLY A 77 19.34 -1.95 4.95
C GLY A 77 19.21 -1.23 3.61
N ALA A 78 19.87 -1.76 2.58
CA ALA A 78 19.89 -1.16 1.24
C ALA A 78 18.52 -1.11 0.57
N ASP A 79 17.61 -2.03 0.92
CA ASP A 79 16.26 -2.13 0.35
C ASP A 79 15.19 -1.39 1.16
N SER A 80 15.58 -0.68 2.22
CA SER A 80 14.64 0.02 3.12
C SER A 80 13.73 1.02 2.40
N ASN A 81 14.14 1.57 1.26
CA ASN A 81 13.33 2.51 0.46
C ASN A 81 12.22 1.83 -0.36
N ARG A 82 12.17 0.50 -0.40
CA ARG A 82 11.13 -0.26 -1.09
C ARG A 82 9.82 -0.31 -0.32
N PHE A 83 9.83 0.03 0.96
CA PHE A 83 8.63 0.11 1.78
C PHE A 83 8.56 1.47 2.46
N THR A 84 7.42 2.15 2.38
CA THR A 84 7.22 3.44 3.01
C THR A 84 5.84 3.51 3.62
N VAL A 85 5.77 3.93 4.88
CA VAL A 85 4.52 4.30 5.55
C VAL A 85 4.61 5.78 5.89
N THR A 86 3.62 6.56 5.48
CA THR A 86 3.54 7.99 5.82
C THR A 86 2.08 8.43 5.95
N GLU A 87 1.87 9.61 6.53
CA GLU A 87 0.55 10.22 6.62
C GLU A 87 0.02 10.56 5.22
N ALA A 88 -1.28 10.36 5.02
CA ALA A 88 -1.96 10.56 3.75
C ALA A 88 -2.17 12.03 3.42
N GLU A 89 -2.55 12.85 4.40
CA GLU A 89 -2.89 14.27 4.19
C GLU A 89 -1.75 15.07 3.55
N PRO A 90 -0.49 15.00 4.00
CA PRO A 90 0.60 15.74 3.35
C PRO A 90 0.87 15.30 1.91
N VAL A 91 0.51 14.07 1.53
CA VAL A 91 0.73 13.52 0.19
C VAL A 91 -0.40 13.90 -0.76
N TYR A 92 -1.65 13.71 -0.33
CA TYR A 92 -2.82 14.03 -1.15
C TYR A 92 -3.13 15.54 -1.16
N CYS A 93 -2.91 16.22 -0.04
CA CYS A 93 -3.39 17.58 0.23
C CYS A 93 -2.29 18.46 0.86
N PRO A 94 -1.10 18.61 0.25
CA PRO A 94 -0.01 19.42 0.83
C PRO A 94 -0.40 20.89 1.10
N GLY A 95 -1.38 21.43 0.35
CA GLY A 95 -1.94 22.77 0.54
C GLY A 95 -3.25 22.81 1.35
N GLY A 96 -3.65 21.71 2.00
CA GLY A 96 -4.95 21.57 2.66
C GLY A 96 -6.14 21.31 1.73
N GLU A 97 -5.87 21.09 0.44
CA GLU A 97 -6.85 20.71 -0.57
C GLU A 97 -6.25 19.71 -1.55
N PHE A 98 -7.08 18.82 -2.09
CA PHE A 98 -6.65 17.84 -3.08
C PHE A 98 -6.49 18.50 -4.44
N ARG A 99 -5.28 18.43 -5.00
CA ARG A 99 -4.95 18.88 -6.35
C ARG A 99 -4.26 17.74 -7.11
N PRO A 100 -4.92 17.11 -8.11
CA PRO A 100 -4.36 15.98 -8.84
C PRO A 100 -2.97 16.23 -9.41
N GLU A 101 -2.67 17.46 -9.82
CA GLU A 101 -1.39 17.82 -10.42
C GLU A 101 -0.24 17.75 -9.40
N GLN A 102 -0.51 18.03 -8.12
CA GLN A 102 0.49 18.04 -7.06
C GLN A 102 0.86 16.63 -6.58
N MET A 103 -0.03 15.66 -6.76
CA MET A 103 0.22 14.25 -6.43
C MET A 103 1.43 13.66 -7.16
N PHE A 104 1.76 14.16 -8.36
CA PHE A 104 2.86 13.64 -9.16
C PHE A 104 4.24 14.13 -8.70
N GLU A 105 4.30 15.02 -7.71
CA GLU A 105 5.55 15.61 -7.20
C GLU A 105 6.10 14.89 -5.95
N PHE A 106 5.37 13.88 -5.44
CA PHE A 106 5.72 13.09 -4.24
C PHE A 106 6.80 12.03 -4.47
#